data_AF-A0A7S2V1N1-F1
#
_entry.id   AF-A0A7S2V1N1-F1
#
_cell.length_a   1.000
_cell.length_b   1.000
_cell.length_c   1.000
_cell.angle_alpha   90.00
_cell.angle_beta   90.00
_cell.angle_gamma   90.00
#
_symmetry.space_group_name_H-M   'P 1'
#
loop_
_entity.id
_entity.type
_entity.pdbx_description
1 polymer ?
#
loop_
_entity_poly.entity_id
_entity_poly.type
_entity_poly.pdbx_seq_one_letter_code
_entity_poly.pdbx_strand_id
1 'polypeptide(L)'
;MVHGRRYGLVGNNGVGKTTLLKHMAAHDIDGFPRHHRVLHVQQEVRASDKSVLEVVLASDVERNQLMEEEQQIMARQLQRDQVLAGGDQDAAGAPQDSDGQPLPAPPPQ
;
A
#
# COMPACT_ATOMS: atom_id res chain seq x y z
N MET A 1 -33.35 6.50 -11.64
CA MET A 1 -32.86 6.50 -13.05
C MET A 1 -33.25 5.20 -13.70
N VAL A 2 -33.55 5.19 -15.01
CA VAL A 2 -33.89 3.95 -15.74
C VAL A 2 -32.60 3.29 -16.22
N HIS A 3 -32.39 2.01 -15.90
CA HIS A 3 -31.20 1.27 -16.31
C HIS A 3 -31.07 1.14 -17.84
N GLY A 4 -29.84 1.11 -18.35
CA GLY A 4 -29.55 0.87 -19.77
C GLY A 4 -29.65 2.09 -20.69
N ARG A 5 -29.91 3.30 -20.18
CA ARG A 5 -29.98 4.52 -20.98
C ARG A 5 -28.61 5.20 -21.09
N ARG A 6 -28.29 5.69 -22.29
CA ARG A 6 -27.10 6.49 -22.59
C ARG A 6 -27.50 7.96 -22.76
N TYR A 7 -26.83 8.85 -22.03
CA TYR A 7 -27.08 10.29 -22.06
C TYR A 7 -25.83 11.03 -22.51
N GLY A 8 -26.02 12.10 -23.30
CA GLY A 8 -24.95 12.99 -23.73
C GLY A 8 -25.14 14.39 -23.14
N LEU A 9 -24.05 15.02 -22.71
CA LEU A 9 -24.02 16.40 -22.23
C LEU A 9 -23.37 17.29 -23.30
N VAL A 10 -24.15 18.19 -23.90
CA VAL A 10 -23.70 19.10 -24.97
C VAL A 10 -23.82 20.55 -24.50
N GLY A 11 -22.85 21.38 -24.88
CA GLY A 11 -22.82 22.82 -24.55
C GLY A 11 -21.52 23.46 -25.04
N ASN A 12 -21.39 24.77 -24.92
CA ASN A 12 -20.18 25.49 -25.36
C ASN A 12 -18.95 25.12 -24.52
N ASN A 13 -17.75 25.42 -25.03
CA ASN A 13 -16.52 25.31 -24.24
C ASN A 13 -16.55 26.35 -23.11
N GLY A 14 -16.15 25.95 -21.91
CA GLY A 14 -16.16 26.83 -20.73
C GLY A 14 -17.44 26.86 -19.88
N VAL A 15 -18.56 26.26 -20.33
CA VAL A 15 -19.83 26.22 -19.55
C VAL A 15 -19.79 25.31 -18.31
N GLY A 16 -18.66 24.64 -18.07
CA GLY A 16 -18.49 23.77 -16.90
C GLY A 16 -18.90 22.30 -17.11
N LYS A 17 -19.00 21.80 -18.35
CA LYS A 17 -19.29 20.36 -18.61
C LYS A 17 -18.34 19.43 -17.85
N THR A 18 -17.04 19.71 -17.94
CA THR A 18 -16.00 18.94 -17.22
C THR A 18 -16.11 19.14 -15.71
N THR A 19 -16.47 20.34 -15.25
CA THR A 19 -16.69 20.63 -13.83
C THR A 19 -17.85 19.82 -13.28
N LEU A 20 -18.99 19.75 -13.98
CA LEU A 20 -20.14 18.95 -13.60
C LEU A 20 -19.79 17.46 -13.50
N LEU A 21 -19.09 16.93 -14.51
CA LEU A 21 -18.64 15.53 -14.50
C LEU A 21 -17.70 15.22 -13.33
N LYS A 22 -16.82 16.16 -12.96
CA LYS A 22 -15.94 16.01 -11.79
C LYS A 22 -16.70 15.97 -10.47
N HIS A 23 -17.68 16.85 -10.26
CA HIS A 23 -18.48 16.87 -9.03
C HIS A 23 -19.38 15.62 -8.93
N MET A 24 -19.89 15.13 -10.06
CA MET A 24 -20.64 13.87 -10.11
C MET A 24 -19.77 12.68 -9.70
N ALA A 25 -18.51 12.63 -10.15
CA ALA A 25 -17.55 11.61 -9.73
C ALA A 25 -17.23 11.69 -8.24
N ALA A 26 -17.09 12.90 -7.71
CA ALA A 26 -16.83 13.17 -6.30
C ALA A 26 -18.03 12.96 -5.38
N HIS A 27 -19.23 12.70 -5.94
CA HIS A 27 -20.50 12.67 -5.20
C HIS A 27 -20.77 13.98 -4.42
N ASP A 28 -20.29 15.11 -4.94
CA ASP A 28 -20.39 16.44 -4.34
C ASP A 28 -21.59 17.23 -4.90
N ILE A 29 -22.65 16.51 -5.27
CA ILE A 29 -23.89 17.09 -5.79
C ILE A 29 -25.00 16.74 -4.78
N ASP A 30 -25.63 17.76 -4.22
CA ASP A 30 -26.73 17.58 -3.28
C ASP A 30 -27.85 16.74 -3.88
N GLY A 31 -28.24 15.68 -3.15
CA GLY A 31 -29.27 14.73 -3.59
C GLY A 31 -28.78 13.66 -4.57
N PHE A 32 -27.49 13.59 -4.89
CA PHE A 32 -26.96 12.52 -5.74
C PHE A 32 -26.93 11.17 -4.97
N PRO A 33 -27.53 10.07 -5.50
CA PRO A 33 -27.65 8.84 -4.73
C PRO A 33 -26.32 8.07 -4.60
N ARG A 34 -25.88 7.83 -3.37
CA ARG A 34 -24.59 7.17 -3.04
C ARG A 34 -24.44 5.72 -3.47
N HIS A 35 -25.53 5.03 -3.81
CA HIS A 35 -25.50 3.64 -4.26
C HIS A 35 -25.20 3.51 -5.76
N HIS A 36 -25.11 4.62 -6.51
CA HIS A 36 -24.71 4.57 -7.91
C HIS A 36 -23.18 4.57 -8.03
N ARG A 37 -22.65 3.61 -8.78
CA ARG A 37 -21.23 3.58 -9.11
C ARG A 37 -20.94 4.60 -10.21
N VAL A 38 -20.13 5.61 -9.90
CA VAL A 38 -19.63 6.59 -10.87
C VAL A 38 -18.17 6.30 -11.17
N LEU A 39 -17.84 6.12 -12.46
CA LEU A 39 -16.47 6.01 -12.94
C LEU A 39 -16.18 7.21 -13.86
N HIS A 40 -15.23 8.05 -13.48
CA HIS A 40 -14.83 9.21 -14.26
C HIS A 40 -13.52 8.93 -15.01
N VAL A 41 -13.57 9.04 -16.33
CA VAL A 41 -12.40 8.91 -17.21
C VAL A 41 -11.94 10.31 -17.59
N GLN A 42 -10.68 10.64 -17.30
CA GLN A 42 -10.10 11.92 -17.68
C GLN A 42 -9.91 12.01 -19.21
N GLN A 43 -10.12 13.20 -19.78
CA GLN A 43 -10.12 13.40 -21.23
C GLN A 43 -8.73 13.32 -21.88
N GLU A 44 -7.67 13.38 -21.08
CA GLU A 44 -6.28 13.35 -21.57
C GLU A 44 -5.42 12.49 -20.65
N VAL A 45 -4.82 11.43 -21.21
CA VAL A 45 -3.77 10.66 -20.57
C VAL A 45 -2.46 11.09 -21.23
N ARG A 46 -1.49 11.57 -20.44
CA ARG A 46 -0.15 11.85 -20.97
C ARG A 46 0.44 10.55 -21.52
N ALA A 47 1.04 10.61 -22.71
CA ALA A 47 1.76 9.48 -23.26
C ALA A 47 2.79 8.98 -22.22
N SER A 48 2.71 7.70 -21.91
CA SER A 48 3.61 7.02 -20.99
C SER A 48 4.28 5.90 -21.76
N ASP A 49 5.56 5.66 -21.48
CA ASP A 49 6.31 4.54 -22.06
C ASP A 49 5.91 3.18 -21.47
N LYS A 50 4.99 3.17 -20.49
CA LYS A 50 4.44 1.97 -19.89
C LYS A 50 3.59 1.19 -20.88
N SER A 51 3.70 -0.13 -20.84
CA SER A 51 2.85 -1.00 -21.65
C SER A 51 1.37 -0.85 -21.27
N VAL A 52 0.47 -1.12 -22.22
CA VAL A 52 -0.99 -1.10 -21.96
C VAL A 52 -1.35 -2.03 -20.79
N LEU A 53 -0.69 -3.18 -20.71
CA LEU A 53 -0.90 -4.15 -19.64
C LEU A 53 -0.55 -3.57 -18.27
N GLU A 54 0.60 -2.91 -18.15
CA GLU A 54 1.01 -2.26 -16.90
C GLU A 54 0.03 -1.16 -16.47
N VAL A 55 -0.49 -0.37 -17.42
CA VAL A 55 -1.44 0.70 -17.12
C VAL A 55 -2.77 0.13 -16.61
N VAL A 56 -3.27 -0.95 -17.23
CA VAL A 56 -4.51 -1.62 -16.79
C VAL A 56 -4.30 -2.26 -15.42
N LEU A 57 -3.19 -2.95 -15.20
CA LEU A 57 -2.87 -3.56 -13.91
C LEU A 57 -2.68 -2.53 -12.80
N ALA A 58 -2.10 -1.37 -13.11
CA ALA A 58 -1.93 -0.27 -12.17
C ALA A 58 -3.25 0.46 -11.83
N SER A 59 -4.28 0.31 -12.67
CA SER A 59 -5.59 0.92 -12.44
C SER A 59 -6.41 0.18 -11.37
N ASP A 60 -5.99 -1.03 -10.97
CA ASP A 60 -6.61 -1.81 -9.91
C ASP A 60 -6.10 -1.35 -8.53
N VAL A 61 -6.86 -0.44 -7.91
CA VAL A 61 -6.51 0.15 -6.61
C VAL A 61 -6.49 -0.89 -5.49
N GLU A 62 -7.46 -1.80 -5.46
CA GLU A 62 -7.59 -2.82 -4.41
C GLU A 62 -6.42 -3.80 -4.47
N ARG A 63 -6.10 -4.29 -5.67
CA ARG A 63 -4.95 -5.16 -5.89
C ARG A 63 -3.65 -4.50 -5.44
N ASN A 64 -3.44 -3.23 -5.79
CA ASN A 64 -2.21 -2.52 -5.43
C ASN A 64 -2.08 -2.33 -3.91
N GLN A 65 -3.18 -1.98 -3.23
CA GLN A 65 -3.21 -1.86 -1.77
C GLN A 65 -2.85 -3.18 -1.08
N LEU A 66 -3.45 -4.29 -1.52
CA LEU A 66 -3.18 -5.60 -0.94
C LEU A 66 -1.71 -6.03 -1.16
N MET A 67 -1.14 -5.76 -2.34
CA MET A 67 0.27 -6.06 -2.60
C MET A 67 1.21 -5.21 -1.73
N GLU A 68 0.88 -3.96 -1.46
CA GLU A 68 1.64 -3.11 -0.54
C GLU A 68 1.55 -3.63 0.91
N GLU A 69 0.36 -4.03 1.36
CA GLU A 69 0.17 -4.63 2.67
C GLU A 69 0.95 -5.94 2.86
N GLU A 70 0.92 -6.83 1.86
CA GLU A 70 1.69 -8.07 1.85
C GLU A 70 3.19 -7.78 2.04
N GLN A 71 3.73 -6.84 1.25
CA GLN A 71 5.14 -6.46 1.33
C GLN A 71 5.52 -5.92 2.71
N GLN A 72 4.66 -5.09 3.31
CA GLN A 72 4.88 -4.55 4.66
C GLN A 72 4.87 -5.64 5.73
N ILE A 73 3.93 -6.59 5.64
CA ILE A 73 3.84 -7.71 6.59
C ILE A 73 5.08 -8.60 6.46
N MET A 74 5.48 -8.93 5.23
CA MET A 74 6.66 -9.76 4.97
C MET A 74 7.95 -9.09 5.47
N ALA A 75 8.10 -7.78 5.24
CA ALA A 75 9.25 -7.02 5.75
C ALA A 75 9.31 -7.02 7.28
N ARG A 76 8.16 -6.88 7.96
CA ARG A 76 8.07 -6.93 9.42
C ARG A 76 8.42 -8.33 9.96
N GLN A 77 8.00 -9.39 9.29
CA GLN A 77 8.35 -10.77 9.66
C GLN A 77 9.86 -10.99 9.53
N LEU A 78 10.47 -10.56 8.43
CA LEU A 78 11.91 -10.69 8.21
C LEU A 78 12.73 -9.94 9.28
N GLN A 79 12.30 -8.72 9.64
CA GLN A 79 12.94 -7.96 10.73
C GLN A 79 12.81 -8.67 12.07
N ARG A 80 11.63 -9.21 12.39
CA ARG A 80 11.40 -9.96 13.62
C ARG A 80 12.29 -11.21 13.70
N ASP A 81 12.42 -11.93 12.58
CA ASP A 81 13.22 -13.15 12.51
C ASP A 81 14.73 -12.83 12.59
N GLN A 82 15.18 -11.69 12.04
CA GLN A 82 16.57 -11.20 12.20
C GLN A 82 16.89 -10.82 13.65
N VAL A 83 15.96 -10.19 14.38
CA VAL A 83 16.14 -9.84 15.80
C VAL A 83 16.25 -11.10 16.66
N LEU A 84 15.46 -12.14 16.35
CA LEU A 84 15.53 -13.43 17.06
C LEU A 84 16.83 -14.19 16.75
N ALA A 85 17.37 -14.08 15.53
CA ALA A 85 18.64 -14.70 15.14
C ALA A 85 19.88 -13.96 15.69
N GLY A 86 19.75 -12.69 16.07
CA GLY A 86 20.85 -11.87 16.62
C GLY A 86 21.06 -11.99 18.13
N GLY A 87 20.25 -12.78 18.85
CA GLY A 87 20.24 -12.84 20.32
C GLY A 87 21.29 -13.74 20.98
N ASP A 88 22.07 -14.53 20.22
CA ASP A 88 22.90 -15.62 20.76
C ASP A 88 24.43 -15.43 20.60
N GLN A 89 24.95 -14.20 20.49
CA GLN A 89 26.42 -13.97 20.39
C GLN A 89 27.13 -13.45 21.65
N ASP A 90 26.42 -13.13 22.74
CA ASP A 90 27.05 -12.52 23.93
C ASP A 90 27.18 -13.47 25.14
N ALA A 91 27.38 -14.78 24.93
CA ALA A 91 27.57 -15.75 26.02
C ALA A 91 28.80 -16.67 25.88
N ALA A 92 29.87 -16.21 25.23
CA ALA A 92 31.16 -16.91 25.23
C ALA A 92 32.33 -15.97 25.58
N GLY A 93 32.27 -15.38 26.77
CA GLY A 93 33.36 -14.60 27.36
C GLY A 93 33.45 -14.83 28.86
N ALA A 94 33.90 -16.02 29.27
CA ALA A 94 34.28 -16.22 30.66
C ALA A 94 35.44 -15.27 31.02
N PRO A 95 35.44 -14.61 32.20
CA PRO A 95 36.58 -13.83 32.63
C PRO A 95 37.78 -14.78 32.80
N GLN A 96 38.85 -14.52 32.05
CA GLN A 96 40.12 -15.23 32.16
C GLN A 96 41.06 -14.41 33.03
N ASP A 97 41.67 -15.06 34.00
CA ASP A 97 42.82 -14.54 34.74
C ASP A 97 44.04 -14.50 33.78
N SER A 98 45.07 -13.70 34.10
CA SER A 98 46.25 -13.49 33.24
C SER A 98 47.03 -14.77 32.88
N ASP A 99 46.73 -15.89 33.53
CA ASP A 99 47.39 -17.20 33.35
C ASP A 99 46.47 -18.31 32.79
N GLY A 100 45.23 -17.99 32.39
CA GLY A 100 44.40 -18.85 31.54
C GLY A 100 43.87 -20.16 32.13
N GLN A 101 43.67 -20.28 33.46
CA GLN A 101 43.06 -21.47 34.07
C GLN A 101 41.74 -21.17 34.82
N PRO A 102 40.70 -22.03 34.73
CA PRO A 102 39.41 -21.80 35.39
C PRO A 102 39.46 -22.10 36.90
N LEU A 103 38.97 -21.16 37.72
CA LEU A 103 38.83 -21.28 39.18
C LEU A 103 37.74 -22.30 39.58
N PRO A 104 37.96 -23.15 40.61
CA PRO A 104 36.94 -24.10 41.08
C PRO A 104 35.85 -23.42 41.91
N ALA A 105 34.60 -23.86 41.71
CA ALA A 105 33.42 -23.33 42.41
C ALA A 105 33.43 -23.63 43.93
N PRO A 106 32.90 -22.73 44.77
CA PRO A 106 32.83 -22.95 46.22
C PRO A 106 31.75 -23.98 46.60
N PRO A 107 31.92 -24.72 47.71
CA PRO A 107 31.01 -25.79 48.10
C PRO A 107 29.66 -25.25 48.61
N PRO A 108 28.57 -26.02 48.40
CA PRO A 108 27.22 -25.63 48.82
C PRO A 108 27.05 -25.68 50.35
N GLN A 109 26.31 -24.72 50.90
CA GLN A 109 25.73 -24.80 52.25
C GLN A 109 24.32 -25.39 52.19
#